data_AF-A0A8B6E2C8-F1
#
_entry.id   AF-A0A8B6E2C8-F1
#
_cell.length_a   1.000
_cell.length_b   1.000
_cell.length_c   1.000
_cell.angle_alpha   90.00
_cell.angle_beta   90.00
_cell.angle_gamma   90.00
#
_symmetry.space_group_name_H-M   'P 1'
#
loop_
_entity.id
_entity.type
_entity.pdbx_description
1 polymer ?
#
loop_
_entity_poly.entity_id
_entity_poly.type
_entity_poly.pdbx_seq_one_letter_code
_entity_poly.pdbx_strand_id
1 'polypeptide(L)'
;MVACHLIFREAEWNIENGFLKPSTDQVDLLEEYSDERFRCEEKYILLCHSIPDYFDVHLEDCVVLKNEDECRCHVQVNVSHLKINTQDVDVTVLPWFCVKHWTYEALQKRMIFVYIDDKLMDETITVVTDQVEYLADVVNQCFKTIQKEEKDTPRFYSEMVSKTEEGNISYQNPLFDWEQTELHYKSQH
;
A
#
# COMPACT_ATOMS: atom_id res chain seq x y z
N MET A 1 11.41 1.13 -25.95
CA MET A 1 10.49 0.03 -26.32
C MET A 1 10.46 -1.07 -25.27
N VAL A 2 11.59 -1.64 -24.85
CA VAL A 2 11.61 -2.74 -23.84
C VAL A 2 10.89 -2.38 -22.53
N ALA A 3 11.06 -1.16 -22.00
CA ALA A 3 10.38 -0.74 -20.77
C ALA A 3 8.83 -0.67 -20.89
N CYS A 4 8.30 -0.19 -22.02
CA CYS A 4 6.86 -0.12 -22.26
C CYS A 4 6.26 -1.52 -22.33
N HIS A 5 6.92 -2.42 -23.07
CA HIS A 5 6.49 -3.80 -23.18
C HIS A 5 6.49 -4.53 -21.83
N LEU A 6 7.49 -4.28 -20.96
CA LEU A 6 7.52 -4.87 -19.62
C LEU A 6 6.34 -4.43 -18.76
N ILE A 7 6.03 -3.13 -18.74
CA ILE A 7 4.89 -2.59 -17.97
C ILE A 7 3.57 -3.12 -18.53
N PHE A 8 3.45 -3.23 -19.86
CA PHE A 8 2.29 -3.85 -20.51
C PHE A 8 2.09 -5.30 -20.05
N ARG A 9 3.15 -6.12 -20.07
CA ARG A 9 3.07 -7.53 -19.64
C ARG A 9 2.77 -7.68 -18.15
N GLU A 10 3.29 -6.78 -17.32
CA GLU A 10 2.97 -6.72 -15.89
C GLU A 10 1.49 -6.39 -15.66
N ALA A 11 0.95 -5.40 -16.39
CA ALA A 11 -0.46 -5.04 -16.31
C ALA A 11 -1.39 -6.18 -16.77
N GLU A 12 -1.06 -6.88 -17.87
CA GLU A 12 -1.79 -8.08 -18.32
C GLU A 12 -1.81 -9.15 -17.21
N TRP A 13 -0.64 -9.46 -16.65
CA TRP A 13 -0.52 -10.46 -15.59
C TRP A 13 -1.32 -10.08 -14.34
N ASN A 14 -1.30 -8.81 -13.94
CA ASN A 14 -2.08 -8.32 -12.80
C ASN A 14 -3.60 -8.47 -13.01
N ILE A 15 -4.09 -8.26 -14.23
CA ILE A 15 -5.50 -8.47 -14.57
C ILE A 15 -5.85 -9.97 -14.58
N GLU A 16 -5.03 -10.80 -15.23
CA GLU A 16 -5.23 -12.24 -15.32
C GLU A 16 -5.30 -12.93 -13.94
N ASN A 17 -4.52 -12.43 -12.98
CA ASN A 17 -4.48 -12.95 -11.61
C ASN A 17 -5.46 -12.23 -10.66
N GLY A 18 -6.23 -11.25 -11.16
CA GLY A 18 -7.26 -10.57 -10.38
C GLY A 18 -6.75 -9.54 -9.37
N PHE A 19 -5.47 -9.17 -9.43
CA PHE A 19 -4.88 -8.06 -8.66
C PHE A 19 -5.42 -6.72 -9.13
N LEU A 20 -5.64 -6.58 -10.43
CA LEU A 20 -6.23 -5.41 -11.06
C LEU A 20 -7.60 -5.75 -11.63
N LYS A 21 -8.63 -4.98 -11.24
CA LYS A 21 -10.03 -5.26 -11.60
C LYS A 21 -10.62 -4.16 -12.48
N PRO A 22 -10.45 -4.22 -13.81
CA PRO A 22 -11.11 -3.31 -14.73
C PRO A 22 -12.64 -3.44 -14.65
N SER A 23 -13.35 -2.33 -14.91
CA SER A 23 -14.78 -2.36 -15.17
C SER A 23 -15.09 -3.03 -16.51
N THR A 24 -16.35 -3.42 -16.74
CA THR A 24 -16.77 -4.02 -18.02
C THR A 24 -16.38 -3.15 -19.22
N ASP A 25 -16.62 -1.84 -19.16
CA ASP A 25 -16.27 -0.92 -20.25
C ASP A 25 -14.76 -0.83 -20.48
N GLN A 26 -13.95 -0.98 -19.42
CA GLN A 26 -12.49 -0.99 -19.53
C GLN A 26 -11.99 -2.31 -20.13
N VAL A 27 -12.60 -3.46 -19.81
CA VAL A 27 -12.25 -4.76 -20.39
C VAL A 27 -12.36 -4.72 -21.91
N ASP A 28 -13.47 -4.22 -22.46
CA ASP A 28 -13.69 -4.13 -23.90
C ASP A 28 -12.58 -3.33 -24.61
N LEU A 29 -12.17 -2.21 -24.02
CA LEU A 29 -11.08 -1.37 -24.55
C LEU A 29 -9.70 -2.03 -24.40
N LEU A 30 -9.44 -2.74 -23.30
CA LEU A 30 -8.19 -3.46 -23.08
C LEU A 30 -8.04 -4.60 -24.10
N GLU A 31 -9.13 -5.33 -24.39
CA GLU A 31 -9.16 -6.35 -25.45
C GLU A 31 -8.83 -5.73 -26.82
N GLU A 32 -9.44 -4.60 -27.17
CA GLU A 32 -9.13 -3.87 -28.42
C GLU A 32 -7.64 -3.49 -28.51
N TYR A 33 -7.07 -2.94 -27.43
CA TYR A 33 -5.67 -2.52 -27.39
C TYR A 33 -4.67 -3.69 -27.39
N SER A 34 -5.12 -4.89 -27.03
CA SER A 34 -4.32 -6.12 -27.00
C SER A 34 -4.35 -6.93 -28.31
N ASP A 35 -5.26 -6.62 -29.26
CA ASP A 35 -5.38 -7.32 -30.55
C ASP A 35 -4.03 -7.30 -31.30
N GLU A 36 -3.50 -8.49 -31.60
CA GLU A 36 -2.18 -8.66 -32.21
C GLU A 36 -2.02 -7.93 -33.56
N ARG A 37 -3.13 -7.66 -34.26
CA ARG A 37 -3.11 -6.95 -35.55
C ARG A 37 -2.85 -5.45 -35.39
N PHE A 38 -3.23 -4.87 -34.24
CA PHE A 38 -3.16 -3.43 -33.97
C PHE A 38 -2.75 -3.10 -32.52
N ARG A 39 -1.88 -3.92 -31.92
CA ARG A 39 -1.50 -3.79 -30.51
C ARG A 39 -1.03 -2.38 -30.15
N CYS A 40 -1.62 -1.81 -29.11
CA CYS A 40 -1.34 -0.46 -28.64
C CYS A 40 -1.00 -0.46 -27.14
N GLU A 41 0.21 -0.90 -26.81
CA GLU A 41 0.68 -1.06 -25.43
C GLU A 41 0.58 0.25 -24.62
N GLU A 42 0.87 1.40 -25.23
CA GLU A 42 0.84 2.69 -24.54
C GLU A 42 -0.59 3.08 -24.11
N LYS A 43 -1.59 2.86 -24.97
CA LYS A 43 -3.00 3.10 -24.61
C LYS A 43 -3.51 2.10 -23.59
N TYR A 44 -3.07 0.84 -23.69
CA TYR A 44 -3.39 -0.20 -22.71
C TYR A 44 -2.90 0.20 -21.31
N ILE A 45 -1.62 0.60 -21.21
CA ILE A 45 -1.01 1.03 -19.94
C ILE A 45 -1.73 2.27 -19.39
N LEU A 46 -1.99 3.28 -20.22
CA LEU A 46 -2.69 4.48 -19.78
C LEU A 46 -4.11 4.19 -19.29
N LEU A 47 -4.81 3.24 -19.91
CA LEU A 47 -6.11 2.78 -19.42
C LEU A 47 -5.95 2.04 -18.09
N CYS A 48 -4.94 1.19 -17.94
CA CYS A 48 -4.68 0.49 -16.68
C CYS A 48 -4.35 1.44 -15.53
N HIS A 49 -3.61 2.53 -15.78
CA HIS A 49 -3.34 3.59 -14.79
C HIS A 49 -4.62 4.25 -14.23
N SER A 50 -5.74 4.15 -14.94
CA SER A 50 -7.04 4.67 -14.49
C SER A 50 -7.83 3.68 -13.63
N ILE A 51 -7.40 2.42 -13.54
CA ILE A 51 -8.06 1.39 -12.74
C ILE A 51 -7.64 1.60 -11.28
N PRO A 52 -8.59 1.55 -10.31
CA PRO A 52 -8.26 1.59 -8.89
C PRO A 52 -7.21 0.54 -8.51
N ASP A 53 -6.38 0.87 -7.54
CA ASP A 53 -5.33 0.00 -7.00
C ASP A 53 -4.20 -0.36 -8.00
N TYR A 54 -4.13 0.24 -9.20
CA TYR A 54 -3.09 -0.07 -10.20
C TYR A 54 -1.65 0.06 -9.67
N PHE A 55 -1.40 1.08 -8.85
CA PHE A 55 -0.08 1.37 -8.29
C PHE A 55 0.17 0.66 -6.95
N ASP A 56 -0.72 -0.26 -6.55
CA ASP A 56 -0.58 -0.99 -5.31
C ASP A 56 0.42 -2.12 -5.49
N VAL A 57 1.33 -2.23 -4.53
CA VAL A 57 2.12 -3.44 -4.35
C VAL A 57 1.28 -4.41 -3.52
N HIS A 58 1.09 -5.61 -4.05
CA HIS A 58 0.28 -6.65 -3.42
C HIS A 58 1.15 -7.63 -2.64
N LEU A 59 0.76 -7.91 -1.40
CA LEU A 59 1.30 -8.97 -0.57
C LEU A 59 0.18 -9.94 -0.21
N GLU A 60 0.37 -11.19 -0.63
CA GLU A 60 -0.53 -12.31 -0.35
C GLU A 60 -0.11 -13.09 0.90
N ASP A 61 -1.03 -13.95 1.36
CA ASP A 61 -0.84 -14.85 2.50
C ASP A 61 -0.39 -14.12 3.78
N CYS A 62 -0.88 -12.90 3.97
CA CYS A 62 -0.66 -12.13 5.18
C CYS A 62 -1.67 -12.53 6.26
N VAL A 63 -1.27 -12.32 7.50
CA VAL A 63 -2.13 -12.44 8.68
C VAL A 63 -2.13 -11.09 9.38
N VAL A 64 -3.31 -10.57 9.70
CA VAL A 64 -3.46 -9.36 10.50
C VAL A 64 -3.88 -9.73 11.92
N LEU A 65 -3.21 -9.13 12.92
CA LEU A 65 -3.62 -9.18 14.31
C LEU A 65 -4.22 -7.82 14.69
N LYS A 66 -5.50 -7.82 15.07
CA LYS A 66 -6.23 -6.64 15.56
C LYS A 66 -7.06 -7.05 16.77
N ASN A 67 -6.85 -6.41 17.92
CA ASN A 67 -7.61 -6.68 19.15
C ASN A 67 -7.65 -8.16 19.56
N GLU A 68 -6.52 -8.87 19.44
CA GLU A 68 -6.37 -10.32 19.70
C GLU A 68 -6.98 -11.26 18.66
N ASP A 69 -7.70 -10.74 17.67
CA ASP A 69 -8.22 -11.53 16.55
C ASP A 69 -7.16 -11.68 15.45
N GLU A 70 -7.04 -12.91 14.94
CA GLU A 70 -6.15 -13.28 13.84
C GLU A 70 -6.96 -13.54 12.57
N CYS A 71 -6.75 -12.72 11.54
CA CYS A 71 -7.47 -12.87 10.28
C CYS A 71 -6.49 -12.96 9.10
N ARG A 72 -6.77 -13.87 8.16
CA ARG A 72 -6.07 -13.88 6.88
C ARG A 72 -6.44 -12.65 6.06
N CYS A 73 -5.45 -12.04 5.44
CA CYS A 73 -5.64 -10.83 4.67
C CYS A 73 -4.73 -10.75 3.44
N HIS A 74 -5.13 -9.86 2.54
CA HIS A 74 -4.28 -9.36 1.47
C HIS A 74 -3.90 -7.92 1.81
N VAL A 75 -2.62 -7.60 1.67
CA VAL A 75 -2.10 -6.26 1.96
C VAL A 75 -1.73 -5.59 0.65
N GLN A 76 -2.20 -4.35 0.49
CA GLN A 76 -1.91 -3.48 -0.64
C GLN A 76 -1.20 -2.23 -0.10
N VAL A 77 -0.11 -1.83 -0.74
CA VAL A 77 0.69 -0.67 -0.29
C VAL A 77 1.02 0.21 -1.48
N ASN A 78 0.77 1.51 -1.34
CA ASN A 78 1.19 2.50 -2.32
C ASN A 78 1.66 3.80 -1.66
N VAL A 79 1.97 4.82 -2.47
CA VAL A 79 2.45 6.13 -1.98
C VAL A 79 1.43 6.91 -1.16
N SER A 80 0.16 6.53 -1.16
CA SER A 80 -0.90 7.24 -0.45
C SER A 80 -1.36 6.51 0.82
N HIS A 81 -1.33 5.18 0.83
CA HIS A 81 -1.91 4.40 1.93
C HIS A 81 -1.38 2.96 2.04
N LEU A 82 -1.70 2.36 3.19
CA LEU A 82 -1.69 0.92 3.44
C LEU A 82 -3.13 0.42 3.48
N LYS A 83 -3.48 -0.58 2.68
CA LYS A 83 -4.82 -1.19 2.61
C LYS A 83 -4.74 -2.65 2.99
N ILE A 84 -5.64 -3.07 3.87
CA ILE A 84 -5.70 -4.43 4.42
C ILE A 84 -7.09 -4.95 4.14
N ASN A 85 -7.18 -5.93 3.24
CA ASN A 85 -8.42 -6.61 2.89
C ASN A 85 -8.46 -7.94 3.64
N THR A 86 -9.32 -8.03 4.66
CA THR A 86 -9.57 -9.31 5.34
C THR A 86 -10.54 -10.15 4.53
N GLN A 87 -10.50 -11.47 4.70
CA GLN A 87 -11.44 -12.38 4.01
C GLN A 87 -12.91 -12.12 4.40
N ASP A 88 -13.15 -11.46 5.54
CA ASP A 88 -14.48 -11.17 6.10
C ASP A 88 -15.10 -9.85 5.58
N VAL A 89 -14.67 -9.37 4.40
CA VAL A 89 -15.15 -8.16 3.69
C VAL A 89 -14.74 -6.82 4.33
N ASP A 90 -14.16 -6.84 5.54
CA ASP A 90 -13.62 -5.63 6.15
C ASP A 90 -12.35 -5.18 5.44
N VAL A 91 -12.43 -3.99 4.85
CA VAL A 91 -11.34 -3.27 4.20
C VAL A 91 -10.90 -2.15 5.13
N THR A 92 -9.69 -2.26 5.67
CA THR A 92 -9.06 -1.17 6.43
C THR A 92 -8.12 -0.41 5.51
N VAL A 93 -8.38 0.87 5.27
CA VAL A 93 -7.48 1.78 4.54
C VAL A 93 -6.85 2.73 5.55
N LEU A 94 -5.53 2.71 5.63
CA LEU A 94 -4.72 3.57 6.49
C LEU A 94 -3.93 4.54 5.60
N PRO A 95 -4.44 5.76 5.37
CA PRO A 95 -3.64 6.82 4.77
C PRO A 95 -2.38 7.07 5.60
N TRP A 96 -1.26 7.38 4.95
CA TRP A 96 0.00 7.57 5.68
C TRP A 96 -0.08 8.70 6.71
N PHE A 97 -0.91 9.72 6.49
CA PHE A 97 -1.08 10.81 7.47
C PHE A 97 -1.79 10.39 8.77
N CYS A 98 -2.49 9.24 8.78
CA CYS A 98 -3.12 8.68 9.98
C CYS A 98 -2.17 7.78 10.79
N VAL A 99 -1.08 7.30 10.19
CA VAL A 99 -0.12 6.39 10.82
C VAL A 99 0.90 7.20 11.61
N LYS A 100 1.08 6.95 12.90
CA LYS A 100 2.06 7.66 13.75
C LYS A 100 3.47 7.12 13.59
N HIS A 101 3.60 5.81 13.60
CA HIS A 101 4.88 5.13 13.47
C HIS A 101 4.66 3.67 13.09
N TRP A 102 5.71 3.01 12.63
CA TRP A 102 5.71 1.58 12.40
C TRP A 102 6.97 0.93 12.94
N THR A 103 6.88 -0.36 13.26
CA THR A 103 8.00 -1.16 13.77
C THR A 103 8.14 -2.42 12.94
N TYR A 104 9.35 -2.66 12.48
CA TYR A 104 9.76 -3.86 11.77
C TYR A 104 10.44 -4.83 12.74
N GLU A 105 9.93 -6.07 12.79
CA GLU A 105 10.44 -7.15 13.61
C GLU A 105 10.78 -8.37 12.75
N ALA A 106 12.06 -8.49 12.38
CA ALA A 106 12.55 -9.51 11.45
C ALA A 106 12.30 -10.95 11.94
N LEU A 107 12.61 -11.23 13.22
CA LEU A 107 12.56 -12.57 13.78
C LEU A 107 11.11 -13.08 13.90
N GLN A 108 10.19 -12.18 14.24
CA GLN A 108 8.75 -12.43 14.38
C GLN A 108 8.00 -12.30 13.05
N LYS A 109 8.71 -11.95 11.97
CA LYS A 109 8.15 -11.80 10.62
C LYS A 109 6.95 -10.86 10.57
N ARG A 110 7.02 -9.73 11.28
CA ARG A 110 5.89 -8.81 11.39
C ARG A 110 6.25 -7.33 11.27
N MET A 111 5.30 -6.56 10.75
CA MET A 111 5.28 -5.11 10.80
C MET A 111 4.10 -4.64 11.66
N ILE A 112 4.38 -3.77 12.62
CA ILE A 112 3.40 -3.21 13.54
C ILE A 112 3.19 -1.76 13.17
N PHE A 113 1.95 -1.34 12.94
CA PHE A 113 1.59 0.04 12.63
C PHE A 113 0.71 0.60 13.75
N VAL A 114 1.11 1.74 14.30
CA VAL A 114 0.30 2.50 15.25
C VAL A 114 -0.31 3.68 14.52
N TYR A 115 -1.63 3.83 14.60
CA TYR A 115 -2.39 4.81 13.83
C TYR A 115 -3.56 5.38 14.63
N ILE A 116 -4.18 6.44 14.11
CA ILE A 116 -5.41 7.03 14.65
C ILE A 116 -6.62 6.48 13.91
N ASP A 117 -7.59 5.91 14.63
CA ASP A 117 -8.83 5.38 14.06
C ASP A 117 -9.91 6.44 13.81
N ASP A 118 -11.08 5.99 13.32
CA ASP A 118 -12.25 6.83 13.04
C ASP A 118 -12.85 7.48 14.29
N LYS A 119 -12.53 6.95 15.48
CA LYS A 119 -12.90 7.50 16.79
C LYS A 119 -11.83 8.41 17.37
N LEU A 120 -10.78 8.72 16.59
CA LEU A 120 -9.65 9.56 16.98
C LEU A 120 -8.84 8.97 18.16
N MET A 121 -8.77 7.64 18.24
CA MET A 121 -8.04 6.91 19.26
C MET A 121 -6.81 6.21 18.67
N ASP A 122 -5.80 6.00 19.52
CA ASP A 122 -4.63 5.21 19.15
C ASP A 122 -5.00 3.73 19.01
N GLU A 123 -4.79 3.19 17.82
CA GLU A 123 -5.00 1.80 17.49
C GLU A 123 -3.72 1.17 16.93
N THR A 124 -3.64 -0.15 17.02
CA THR A 124 -2.50 -0.92 16.52
C THR A 124 -2.97 -2.02 15.59
N ILE A 125 -2.31 -2.11 14.44
CA ILE A 125 -2.49 -3.23 13.51
C ILE A 125 -1.15 -3.90 13.27
N THR A 126 -1.11 -5.22 13.41
CA THR A 126 0.10 -6.01 13.16
C THR A 126 -0.09 -6.87 11.94
N VAL A 127 0.78 -6.74 10.96
CA VAL A 127 0.82 -7.58 9.76
C VAL A 127 1.94 -8.60 9.94
N VAL A 128 1.60 -9.88 9.92
CA VAL A 128 2.53 -11.02 9.96
C VAL A 128 2.59 -11.63 8.57
N THR A 129 3.80 -11.78 8.02
CA THR A 129 4.00 -12.35 6.68
C THR A 129 5.43 -12.85 6.49
N ASP A 130 5.60 -13.92 5.72
CA ASP A 130 6.92 -14.36 5.25
C ASP A 130 7.60 -13.34 4.33
N GLN A 131 6.84 -12.35 3.86
CA GLN A 131 7.30 -11.25 2.99
C GLN A 131 7.61 -9.97 3.78
N VAL A 132 7.84 -10.04 5.10
CA VAL A 132 7.99 -8.83 5.96
C VAL A 132 9.13 -7.90 5.52
N GLU A 133 10.24 -8.44 5.01
CA GLU A 133 11.37 -7.66 4.52
C GLU A 133 10.97 -6.86 3.27
N TYR A 134 10.26 -7.52 2.36
CA TYR A 134 9.73 -6.88 1.17
C TYR A 134 8.70 -5.79 1.53
N LEU A 135 7.81 -6.06 2.48
CA LEU A 135 6.86 -5.08 2.99
C LEU A 135 7.56 -3.84 3.56
N ALA A 136 8.60 -4.04 4.38
CA ALA A 136 9.37 -2.94 4.95
C ALA A 136 10.07 -2.10 3.86
N ASP A 137 10.62 -2.74 2.84
CA ASP A 137 11.26 -2.06 1.71
C ASP A 137 10.25 -1.26 0.88
N VAL A 138 9.08 -1.81 0.61
CA VAL A 138 7.98 -1.14 -0.11
C VAL A 138 7.52 0.11 0.65
N VAL A 139 7.29 0.00 1.95
CA VAL A 139 6.93 1.15 2.79
C VAL A 139 8.03 2.20 2.73
N ASN A 140 9.30 1.83 2.97
CA ASN A 140 10.42 2.77 2.90
C ASN A 140 10.54 3.44 1.51
N GLN A 141 10.26 2.72 0.43
CA GLN A 141 10.27 3.27 -0.92
C GLN A 141 9.12 4.26 -1.14
N CYS A 142 7.92 4.02 -0.61
CA CYS A 142 6.81 4.98 -0.64
C CYS A 142 7.23 6.32 -0.04
N PHE A 143 7.81 6.30 1.17
CA PHE A 143 8.26 7.52 1.85
C PHE A 143 9.37 8.26 1.11
N LYS A 144 10.31 7.54 0.48
CA LYS A 144 11.34 8.15 -0.37
C LYS A 144 10.74 8.82 -1.60
N THR A 145 9.73 8.20 -2.22
CA THR A 145 9.04 8.75 -3.39
C THR A 145 8.29 10.02 -3.03
N ILE A 146 7.50 10.01 -1.94
CA ILE A 146 6.74 11.19 -1.46
C ILE A 146 7.69 12.39 -1.25
N GLN A 147 8.81 12.19 -0.55
CA GLN A 147 9.79 13.24 -0.28
C GLN A 147 10.51 13.79 -1.51
N LYS A 148 10.55 13.01 -2.59
CA LYS A 148 11.17 13.44 -3.84
C LYS A 148 10.21 14.27 -4.68
N GLU A 149 8.94 13.93 -4.66
CA GLU A 149 7.91 14.54 -5.52
C GLU A 149 7.29 15.78 -4.90
N GLU A 150 7.16 15.81 -3.57
CA GLU A 150 6.55 16.90 -2.84
C GLU A 150 7.62 17.74 -2.12
N LYS A 151 7.73 19.02 -2.51
CA LYS A 151 8.78 19.91 -1.98
C LYS A 151 8.58 20.31 -0.53
N ASP A 152 7.34 20.28 -0.06
CA ASP A 152 6.93 20.81 1.24
C ASP A 152 6.60 19.71 2.27
N THR A 153 6.76 18.42 1.94
CA THR A 153 6.51 17.34 2.90
C THR A 153 7.66 17.20 3.90
N PRO A 154 7.36 16.88 5.18
CA PRO A 154 8.38 16.65 6.17
C PRO A 154 9.29 15.48 5.77
N ARG A 155 10.61 15.69 5.90
CA ARG A 155 11.61 14.70 5.52
C ARG A 155 11.82 13.67 6.62
N PHE A 156 12.13 12.46 6.20
CA PHE A 156 12.52 11.36 7.06
C PHE A 156 14.00 11.53 7.39
N TYR A 157 14.30 11.64 8.69
CA TYR A 157 15.67 11.79 9.18
C TYR A 157 16.09 10.54 9.95
N SER A 158 17.39 10.26 10.02
CA SER A 158 17.90 9.09 10.77
C SER A 158 17.51 9.12 12.25
N GLU A 159 17.29 10.30 12.82
CA GLU A 159 16.82 10.50 14.20
C GLU A 159 15.40 9.96 14.44
N MET A 160 14.62 9.77 13.36
CA MET A 160 13.29 9.17 13.39
C MET A 160 13.34 7.64 13.37
N VAL A 161 14.55 7.05 13.31
CA VAL A 161 14.77 5.60 13.38
C VAL A 161 15.37 5.26 14.72
N SER A 162 14.71 4.36 15.45
CA SER A 162 15.26 3.77 16.66
C SER A 162 15.41 2.26 16.48
N LYS A 163 16.43 1.70 17.13
CA LYS A 163 16.67 0.25 17.14
C LYS A 163 16.62 -0.24 18.58
N THR A 164 15.80 -1.26 18.82
CA THR A 164 15.71 -1.92 20.12
C THR A 164 16.89 -2.88 20.32
N GLU A 165 17.12 -3.30 21.58
CA GLU A 165 18.15 -4.29 21.92
C GLU A 165 17.93 -5.65 21.21
N GLU A 166 16.66 -5.98 20.94
CA GLU A 166 16.23 -7.19 20.24
C GLU A 166 16.45 -7.12 18.72
N GLY A 167 16.89 -5.97 18.22
CA GLY A 167 17.16 -5.75 16.80
C GLY A 167 15.99 -5.20 16.00
N ASN A 168 14.82 -5.03 16.61
CA ASN A 168 13.64 -4.43 15.98
C ASN A 168 13.90 -2.97 15.64
N ILE A 169 13.37 -2.51 14.51
CA ILE A 169 13.58 -1.15 13.99
C ILE A 169 12.25 -0.42 13.99
N SER A 170 12.16 0.70 14.71
CA SER A 170 10.98 1.55 14.76
C SER A 170 11.21 2.87 14.04
N TYR A 171 10.22 3.31 13.27
CA TYR A 171 10.25 4.45 12.37
C TYR A 171 9.13 5.41 12.75
N GLN A 172 9.49 6.62 13.18
CA GLN A 172 8.51 7.70 13.39
C GLN A 172 8.06 8.23 12.03
N ASN A 173 6.75 8.41 11.85
CA ASN A 173 6.19 8.85 10.58
C ASN A 173 6.23 10.39 10.47
N PRO A 174 7.04 10.95 9.54
CA PRO A 174 7.08 12.41 9.33
C PRO A 174 5.83 12.95 8.64
N LEU A 175 5.03 12.10 8.00
CA LEU A 175 3.78 12.47 7.31
C LEU A 175 2.57 12.48 8.24
N PHE A 176 2.72 12.02 9.49
CA PHE A 176 1.62 12.04 10.45
C PHE A 176 1.13 13.48 10.68
N ASP A 177 -0.17 13.70 10.51
CA ASP A 177 -0.80 15.00 10.67
C ASP A 177 -2.15 14.84 11.40
N TRP A 178 -2.22 15.37 12.62
CA TRP A 178 -3.42 15.31 13.45
C TRP A 178 -4.59 16.09 12.85
N GLU A 179 -4.34 17.28 12.29
CA GLU A 179 -5.41 18.12 11.73
C GLU A 179 -6.00 17.47 10.49
N GLN A 180 -5.14 16.93 9.61
CA GLN A 180 -5.58 16.20 8.42
C GLN A 180 -6.33 14.92 8.79
N THR A 181 -5.86 14.19 9.80
CA THR A 181 -6.51 12.99 10.32
C THR A 181 -7.92 13.30 10.83
N GLU A 182 -8.07 14.33 11.67
CA GLU A 182 -9.38 14.74 12.16
C GLU A 182 -10.33 15.15 11.03
N LEU A 183 -9.84 15.92 10.06
CA LEU A 183 -10.64 16.34 8.91
C LEU A 183 -11.09 15.15 8.06
N HIS A 184 -10.20 14.18 7.83
CA HIS A 184 -10.50 12.96 7.09
C HIS A 184 -11.67 12.21 7.71
N TYR A 185 -11.61 11.90 9.01
CA TYR A 185 -12.67 11.14 9.68
C TYR A 185 -13.96 11.94 9.90
N LYS A 186 -13.86 13.26 10.13
CA LYS A 186 -15.05 14.13 10.19
C LYS A 186 -15.79 14.22 8.86
N SER A 187 -15.11 14.05 7.73
CA SER A 187 -15.74 14.11 6.40
C SER A 187 -16.50 12.83 6.01
N GLN A 188 -16.33 11.75 6.77
CA GLN A 188 -16.98 10.45 6.53
C GLN A 188 -18.31 10.28 7.28
N HIS A 189 -18.70 11.26 8.11
CA HIS A 189 -19.92 11.28 8.92
C HIS A 189 -20.76 12.54 8.67
#